data_AF-A0A7L4QBZ2-F1
#
_entry.id   AF-A0A7L4QBZ2-F1
#
_cell.length_a   1.000
_cell.length_b   1.000
_cell.length_c   1.000
_cell.angle_alpha   90.00
_cell.angle_beta   90.00
_cell.angle_gamma   90.00
#
_symmetry.space_group_name_H-M   'P 1'
#
loop_
_entity.id
_entity.type
_entity.pdbx_description
1 polymer ?
#
loop_
_entity_poly.entity_id
_entity_poly.type
_entity_poly.pdbx_seq_one_letter_code
_entity_poly.pdbx_strand_id
1 'polypeptide(L)'
;MSLTSYSEPEFSITRVLGKRAIVYLGILFLALVLLLVVNAGEASAAGPTYVYDDITSDTNWTADDSPYIVNQSIAIQLGATLTIEPNVTVMFDDGVGFTIFGTLDARGTTDEEILFTSNGSTAWGAWDGLLFNETSTGSVLDHVYIQYADSPIYIFRSSVTMSNLRISDYIGGGYMSPCAIYWESIFEPITATISNIQIWNGSYTGIILWSQEGNVDLTLTDVMVRDISFGSGLGISANNSLQLSVSNFTAINMGWRGV
;
A
#
# COMPACT_ATOMS: atom_id res chain seq x y z
N MET A 1 -96.56 -21.37 -26.00
CA MET A 1 -95.83 -22.15 -24.97
C MET A 1 -94.40 -22.28 -25.42
N SER A 2 -93.48 -21.57 -24.75
CA SER A 2 -92.03 -21.80 -24.61
C SER A 2 -91.36 -20.43 -24.46
N LEU A 3 -91.01 -20.07 -23.22
CA LEU A 3 -90.12 -18.95 -22.93
C LEU A 3 -88.70 -19.53 -22.93
N THR A 4 -87.90 -19.20 -23.94
CA THR A 4 -86.45 -19.45 -23.90
C THR A 4 -85.81 -18.41 -22.98
N SER A 5 -85.27 -18.86 -21.84
CA SER A 5 -84.52 -18.02 -20.92
C SER A 5 -83.20 -17.59 -21.55
N TYR A 6 -82.99 -16.28 -21.69
CA TYR A 6 -81.71 -15.67 -22.03
C TYR A 6 -80.81 -15.68 -20.78
N SER A 7 -79.66 -16.35 -20.85
CA SER A 7 -78.61 -16.26 -19.83
C SER A 7 -77.72 -15.05 -20.14
N GLU A 8 -77.66 -14.05 -19.26
CA GLU A 8 -76.71 -12.96 -19.39
C GLU A 8 -75.26 -13.46 -19.21
N PRO A 9 -74.27 -12.92 -19.95
CA PRO A 9 -72.87 -13.26 -19.74
C PRO A 9 -72.36 -12.66 -18.43
N GLU A 10 -71.87 -13.51 -17.51
CA GLU A 10 -71.23 -13.08 -16.26
C GLU A 10 -69.98 -12.23 -16.54
N PHE A 11 -70.09 -10.92 -16.38
CA PHE A 11 -68.95 -10.01 -16.43
C PHE A 11 -68.12 -10.15 -15.15
N SER A 12 -67.06 -10.95 -15.22
CA SER A 12 -66.15 -11.22 -14.09
C SER A 12 -65.32 -9.97 -13.73
N ILE A 13 -65.81 -9.19 -12.75
CA ILE A 13 -65.16 -8.00 -12.18
C ILE A 13 -63.74 -8.34 -11.66
N THR A 14 -63.54 -9.55 -11.14
CA THR A 14 -62.24 -10.06 -10.67
C THR A 14 -61.16 -10.08 -11.77
N ARG A 15 -61.55 -10.35 -13.02
CA ARG A 15 -60.61 -10.36 -14.17
C ARG A 15 -60.16 -8.95 -14.57
N VAL A 16 -61.00 -7.94 -14.35
CA VAL A 16 -60.69 -6.52 -14.63
C VAL A 16 -59.85 -5.91 -13.50
N LEU A 17 -60.16 -6.24 -12.25
CA LEU A 17 -59.40 -5.78 -11.08
C LEU A 17 -57.96 -6.32 -11.08
N GLY A 18 -57.77 -7.60 -11.45
CA GLY A 18 -56.43 -8.20 -11.54
C GLY A 18 -55.51 -7.52 -12.56
N LYS A 19 -56.05 -7.11 -13.72
CA LYS A 19 -55.26 -6.40 -14.75
C LYS A 19 -54.80 -5.02 -14.30
N ARG A 20 -55.66 -4.28 -13.58
CA ARG A 20 -55.32 -2.96 -13.04
C ARG A 20 -54.27 -3.05 -11.93
N ALA A 21 -54.39 -4.05 -11.05
CA ALA A 21 -53.42 -4.30 -9.98
C ALA A 21 -52.01 -4.57 -10.53
N ILE A 22 -51.88 -5.34 -11.62
CA ILE A 22 -50.59 -5.62 -12.27
C ILE A 22 -49.96 -4.33 -12.81
N VAL A 23 -50.75 -3.43 -13.40
CA VAL A 23 -50.25 -2.15 -13.93
C VAL A 23 -49.74 -1.26 -12.80
N TYR A 24 -50.47 -1.14 -11.68
CA TYR A 24 -50.04 -0.34 -10.54
C TYR A 24 -48.79 -0.89 -9.86
N LEU A 25 -48.66 -2.21 -9.74
CA LEU A 25 -47.46 -2.84 -9.21
C LEU A 25 -46.24 -2.59 -10.12
N GLY A 26 -46.44 -2.62 -11.44
CA GLY A 26 -45.38 -2.27 -12.40
C GLY A 26 -44.93 -0.82 -12.29
N ILE A 27 -45.86 0.13 -12.14
CA ILE A 27 -45.55 1.56 -11.95
C ILE A 27 -44.82 1.79 -10.63
N LEU A 28 -45.28 1.16 -9.54
CA LEU A 28 -44.62 1.27 -8.24
C LEU A 28 -43.21 0.69 -8.27
N PHE A 29 -43.01 -0.46 -8.89
CA PHE A 29 -41.70 -1.07 -9.06
C PHE A 29 -40.77 -0.15 -9.86
N LEU A 30 -41.24 0.42 -10.97
CA LEU A 30 -40.47 1.36 -11.77
C LEU A 30 -40.11 2.63 -10.98
N ALA A 31 -41.04 3.15 -10.17
CA ALA A 31 -40.81 4.32 -9.32
C ALA A 31 -39.77 4.04 -8.22
N LEU A 32 -39.79 2.85 -7.62
CA LEU A 32 -38.80 2.42 -6.63
C LEU A 32 -37.42 2.24 -7.24
N VAL A 33 -37.34 1.67 -8.45
CA VAL A 33 -36.08 1.56 -9.21
C VAL A 33 -35.54 2.94 -9.57
N LEU A 34 -36.39 3.86 -10.02
CA LEU A 34 -36.00 5.25 -10.30
C LEU A 34 -35.53 5.98 -9.03
N LEU A 35 -36.19 5.76 -7.89
CA LEU A 35 -35.78 6.34 -6.61
C LEU A 35 -34.41 5.82 -6.16
N LEU A 36 -34.12 4.54 -6.39
CA LEU A 36 -32.81 3.93 -6.13
C LEU A 36 -31.73 4.51 -7.06
N VAL A 37 -32.03 4.72 -8.34
CA VAL A 37 -31.06 5.28 -9.31
C VAL A 37 -30.81 6.77 -9.06
N VAL A 38 -31.81 7.54 -8.63
CA VAL A 38 -31.66 8.98 -8.32
C VAL A 38 -30.91 9.21 -7.00
N ASN A 39 -31.01 8.29 -6.04
CA ASN A 39 -30.25 8.34 -4.78
C ASN A 39 -28.90 7.62 -4.84
N ALA A 40 -28.59 6.90 -5.92
CA ALA A 40 -27.23 6.52 -6.25
C ALA A 40 -26.51 7.79 -6.73
N GLY A 41 -26.21 8.68 -5.79
CA GLY A 41 -25.40 9.85 -6.04
C GLY A 41 -24.17 9.42 -6.81
N GLU A 42 -23.85 10.13 -7.88
CA GLU A 42 -22.57 9.98 -8.54
C GLU A 42 -21.52 10.15 -7.45
N ALA A 43 -20.85 9.05 -7.09
CA ALA A 43 -19.61 9.13 -6.35
C ALA A 43 -18.68 9.87 -7.31
N SER A 44 -18.62 11.20 -7.16
CA SER A 44 -17.54 11.98 -7.73
C SER A 44 -16.29 11.31 -7.18
N ALA A 45 -15.51 10.66 -8.04
CA ALA A 45 -14.13 10.40 -7.69
C ALA A 45 -13.59 11.78 -7.27
N ALA A 46 -13.30 11.95 -5.97
CA ALA A 46 -12.41 13.02 -5.58
C ALA A 46 -11.19 12.82 -6.47
N GLY A 47 -10.83 13.83 -7.26
CA GLY A 47 -9.64 13.73 -8.09
C GLY A 47 -8.43 13.38 -7.24
N PRO A 48 -7.28 13.10 -7.85
CA PRO A 48 -6.07 12.88 -7.07
C PRO A 48 -5.84 14.02 -6.08
N THR A 49 -5.49 13.68 -4.84
CA THR A 49 -5.09 14.65 -3.83
C THR A 49 -3.63 15.00 -4.07
N TYR A 50 -3.37 16.21 -4.53
CA TYR A 50 -2.00 16.66 -4.76
C TYR A 50 -1.36 17.14 -3.44
N VAL A 51 -0.17 16.64 -3.18
CA VAL A 51 0.61 16.94 -1.97
C VAL A 51 1.80 17.80 -2.38
N TYR A 52 1.78 19.06 -1.94
CA TYR A 52 2.77 20.07 -2.31
C TYR A 52 3.71 20.43 -1.17
N ASP A 53 3.33 20.21 0.09
CA ASP A 53 4.06 20.74 1.24
C ASP A 53 4.40 19.65 2.24
N ASP A 54 5.39 19.95 3.08
CA ASP A 54 5.77 19.12 4.21
C ASP A 54 4.58 18.89 5.16
N ILE A 55 4.56 17.70 5.75
CA ILE A 55 3.62 17.32 6.79
C ILE A 55 4.17 17.82 8.12
N THR A 56 3.62 18.95 8.58
CA THR A 56 4.09 19.68 9.77
C THR A 56 3.26 19.44 11.03
N SER A 57 2.13 18.74 10.89
CA SER A 57 1.27 18.29 11.99
C SER A 57 0.67 16.92 11.66
N ASP A 58 0.14 16.25 12.67
CA ASP A 58 -0.55 14.98 12.49
C ASP A 58 -1.59 15.07 11.36
N THR A 59 -1.46 14.16 10.40
CA THR A 59 -2.23 14.16 9.15
C THR A 59 -2.66 12.74 8.85
N ASN A 60 -3.90 12.58 8.39
CA ASN A 60 -4.45 11.28 8.00
C ASN A 60 -4.72 11.28 6.50
N TRP A 61 -4.22 10.25 5.82
CA TRP A 61 -4.50 10.00 4.41
C TRP A 61 -5.48 8.85 4.30
N THR A 62 -6.66 9.16 3.77
CA THR A 62 -7.80 8.23 3.65
C THR A 62 -7.96 7.71 2.22
N ALA A 63 -8.65 6.58 2.08
CA ALA A 63 -8.98 6.01 0.78
C ALA A 63 -9.92 6.89 -0.08
N ASP A 64 -10.77 7.71 0.55
CA ASP A 64 -11.72 8.60 -0.14
C ASP A 64 -11.01 9.71 -0.94
N ASP A 65 -9.81 10.08 -0.49
CA ASP A 65 -8.96 11.13 -1.07
C ASP A 65 -7.81 10.53 -1.93
N SER A 66 -7.78 9.20 -2.09
CA SER A 66 -6.79 8.45 -2.87
C SER A 66 -7.07 8.57 -4.38
N PRO A 67 -6.03 8.66 -5.24
CA PRO A 67 -4.62 8.60 -4.90
C PRO A 67 -4.04 9.94 -4.44
N TYR A 68 -3.00 9.87 -3.62
CA TYR A 68 -2.18 11.02 -3.25
C TYR A 68 -1.03 11.16 -4.26
N ILE A 69 -0.93 12.30 -4.93
CA ILE A 69 0.16 12.61 -5.87
C ILE A 69 1.17 13.52 -5.18
N VAL A 70 2.35 12.99 -4.91
CA VAL A 70 3.51 13.70 -4.38
C VAL A 70 4.33 14.21 -5.56
N ASN A 71 4.37 15.52 -5.76
CA ASN A 71 4.98 16.14 -6.95
C ASN A 71 6.35 16.81 -6.68
N GLN A 72 6.74 16.87 -5.42
CA GLN A 72 8.08 17.24 -4.99
C GLN A 72 8.43 16.46 -3.74
N SER A 73 9.71 16.32 -3.46
CA SER A 73 10.15 15.64 -2.23
C SER A 73 9.64 16.43 -1.03
N ILE A 74 8.87 15.76 -0.17
CA ILE A 74 8.34 16.33 1.06
C ILE A 74 8.90 15.60 2.28
N ALA A 75 8.83 16.27 3.41
CA ALA A 75 9.19 15.72 4.70
C ALA A 75 7.96 15.50 5.60
N ILE A 76 7.98 14.40 6.35
CA ILE A 76 7.20 14.30 7.59
C ILE A 76 8.09 14.90 8.68
N GLN A 77 7.74 16.10 9.13
CA GLN A 77 8.58 16.87 10.05
C GLN A 77 8.60 16.25 11.46
N LEU A 78 9.65 16.58 12.21
CA LEU A 78 9.82 16.09 13.58
C LEU A 78 8.58 16.44 14.44
N GLY A 79 8.02 15.42 15.11
CA GLY A 79 6.85 15.57 15.96
C GLY A 79 5.50 15.50 15.23
N ALA A 80 5.50 15.39 13.89
CA ALA A 80 4.31 15.11 13.11
C ALA A 80 4.20 13.61 12.78
N THR A 81 2.97 13.11 12.73
CA THR A 81 2.65 11.76 12.26
C THR A 81 1.86 11.82 10.96
N LEU A 82 2.32 11.12 9.93
CA LEU A 82 1.47 10.77 8.79
C LEU A 82 0.90 9.38 9.04
N THR A 83 -0.43 9.30 9.20
CA THR A 83 -1.16 8.04 9.17
C THR A 83 -1.69 7.81 7.76
N ILE A 84 -1.43 6.64 7.19
CA ILE A 84 -1.97 6.23 5.90
C ILE A 84 -2.90 5.04 6.15
N GLU A 85 -4.18 5.22 5.80
CA GLU A 85 -5.21 4.20 5.95
C GLU A 85 -5.09 3.08 4.90
N PRO A 86 -5.70 1.90 5.14
CA PRO A 86 -5.80 0.85 4.14
C PRO A 86 -6.35 1.33 2.80
N ASN A 87 -5.95 0.65 1.72
CA ASN A 87 -6.36 0.94 0.34
C ASN A 87 -5.94 2.32 -0.22
N VAL A 88 -5.03 3.02 0.44
CA VAL A 88 -4.45 4.26 -0.10
C VAL A 88 -3.36 3.96 -1.12
N THR A 89 -3.38 4.69 -2.24
CA THR A 89 -2.29 4.72 -3.22
C THR A 89 -1.58 6.06 -3.15
N VAL A 90 -0.26 6.03 -2.98
CA VAL A 90 0.65 7.18 -3.01
C VAL A 90 1.50 7.09 -4.27
N MET A 91 1.42 8.12 -5.10
CA MET A 91 2.08 8.21 -6.41
C MET A 91 3.12 9.33 -6.38
N PHE A 92 4.35 9.03 -6.77
CA PHE A 92 5.49 9.95 -6.73
C PHE A 92 5.89 10.37 -8.15
N ASP A 93 6.00 11.66 -8.41
CA ASP A 93 6.62 12.17 -9.65
C ASP A 93 8.10 11.74 -9.77
N ASP A 94 8.67 11.86 -10.97
CA ASP A 94 10.02 11.38 -11.23
C ASP A 94 11.07 12.08 -10.35
N GLY A 95 11.90 11.29 -9.65
CA GLY A 95 12.99 11.77 -8.78
C GLY A 95 12.52 12.44 -7.48
N VAL A 96 11.31 12.14 -7.01
CA VAL A 96 10.80 12.65 -5.73
C VAL A 96 10.67 11.52 -4.71
N GLY A 97 10.69 11.84 -3.42
CA GLY A 97 10.55 10.85 -2.36
C GLY A 97 10.15 11.45 -1.02
N PHE A 98 10.12 10.63 0.03
CA PHE A 98 9.87 11.08 1.39
C PHE A 98 11.12 11.07 2.24
N THR A 99 11.29 12.15 3.01
CA THR A 99 12.17 12.14 4.19
C THR A 99 11.32 12.17 5.46
N ILE A 100 11.43 11.12 6.26
CA ILE A 100 10.66 10.95 7.49
C ILE A 100 11.56 11.34 8.67
N PHE A 101 11.35 12.54 9.23
CA PHE A 101 11.92 12.98 10.51
C PHE A 101 10.97 12.69 11.68
N GLY A 102 9.65 12.73 11.43
CA GLY A 102 8.60 12.36 12.37
C GLY A 102 8.26 10.88 12.32
N THR A 103 6.97 10.56 12.18
CA THR A 103 6.46 9.19 12.18
C THR A 103 5.64 8.93 10.91
N LEU A 104 5.92 7.82 10.23
CA LEU A 104 5.06 7.27 9.18
C LEU A 104 4.37 6.02 9.72
N ASP A 105 3.04 6.08 9.84
CA ASP A 105 2.20 4.96 10.27
C ASP A 105 1.37 4.47 9.08
N ALA A 106 1.89 3.48 8.34
CA ALA A 106 1.21 2.87 7.20
C ALA A 106 0.86 1.41 7.53
N ARG A 107 -0.42 1.17 7.82
CA ARG A 107 -0.96 -0.15 8.16
C ARG A 107 -2.15 -0.48 7.27
N GLY A 108 -1.88 -1.18 6.17
CA GLY A 108 -2.90 -1.76 5.32
C GLY A 108 -3.51 -3.01 5.93
N THR A 109 -4.24 -3.75 5.12
CA THR A 109 -4.71 -5.10 5.47
C THR A 109 -4.39 -6.09 4.35
N THR A 110 -4.64 -7.38 4.58
CA THR A 110 -4.44 -8.43 3.56
C THR A 110 -5.26 -8.19 2.30
N ASP A 111 -6.45 -7.61 2.41
CA ASP A 111 -7.34 -7.33 1.27
C ASP A 111 -7.16 -5.89 0.73
N GLU A 112 -6.55 -5.00 1.50
CA GLU A 112 -6.45 -3.56 1.26
C GLU A 112 -5.03 -3.06 1.57
N GLU A 113 -4.06 -3.50 0.78
CA GLU A 113 -2.66 -3.05 0.88
C GLU A 113 -2.54 -1.54 0.60
N ILE A 114 -1.55 -0.89 1.23
CA ILE A 114 -1.14 0.46 0.88
C ILE A 114 -0.10 0.38 -0.24
N LEU A 115 -0.28 1.15 -1.31
CA LEU A 115 0.62 1.15 -2.48
C LEU A 115 1.44 2.44 -2.54
N PHE A 116 2.77 2.32 -2.53
CA PHE A 116 3.70 3.40 -2.89
C PHE A 116 4.28 3.11 -4.28
N THR A 117 4.07 4.02 -5.24
CA THR A 117 4.45 3.81 -6.64
C THR A 117 4.77 5.10 -7.37
N SER A 118 5.29 5.01 -8.59
CA SER A 118 5.56 6.15 -9.46
C SER A 118 4.28 6.73 -10.09
N ASN A 119 4.31 8.02 -10.38
CA ASN A 119 3.25 8.73 -11.10
C ASN A 119 3.45 8.68 -12.61
N GLY A 120 3.18 7.52 -13.20
CA GLY A 120 3.09 7.34 -14.66
C GLY A 120 4.34 6.81 -15.36
N SER A 121 5.53 6.91 -14.76
CA SER A 121 6.73 6.21 -15.24
C SER A 121 6.75 4.77 -14.72
N THR A 122 7.00 3.77 -15.56
CA THR A 122 7.23 2.38 -15.10
C THR A 122 8.71 1.99 -15.14
N ALA A 123 9.59 2.99 -15.30
CA ALA A 123 11.01 2.76 -15.15
C ALA A 123 11.30 2.38 -13.70
N TRP A 124 12.16 1.39 -13.50
CA TRP A 124 12.71 1.14 -12.17
C TRP A 124 13.50 2.38 -11.76
N GLY A 125 13.44 2.78 -10.48
CA GLY A 125 14.11 4.00 -10.04
C GLY A 125 13.44 5.29 -10.49
N ALA A 126 12.14 5.25 -10.79
CA ALA A 126 11.39 6.45 -11.16
C ALA A 126 11.30 7.45 -10.01
N TRP A 127 11.23 6.99 -8.76
CA TRP A 127 11.13 7.85 -7.58
C TRP A 127 12.13 7.43 -6.50
N ASP A 128 12.51 8.34 -5.60
CA ASP A 128 13.70 8.16 -4.75
C ASP A 128 13.52 7.05 -3.72
N GLY A 129 12.36 6.99 -3.07
CA GLY A 129 12.07 6.04 -1.99
C GLY A 129 11.60 6.67 -0.68
N LEU A 130 11.63 5.86 0.38
CA LEU A 130 11.28 6.26 1.75
C LEU A 130 12.55 6.31 2.61
N LEU A 131 12.98 7.52 2.97
CA LEU A 131 14.12 7.76 3.87
C LEU A 131 13.62 7.99 5.30
N PHE A 132 13.84 7.03 6.18
CA PHE A 132 13.65 7.20 7.63
C PHE A 132 14.92 7.78 8.23
N ASN A 133 14.88 9.07 8.55
CA ASN A 133 16.00 9.81 9.12
C ASN A 133 16.28 9.38 10.57
N GLU A 134 17.41 9.81 11.13
CA GLU A 134 17.86 9.46 12.49
C GLU A 134 16.91 9.93 13.61
N THR A 135 16.04 10.89 13.30
CA THR A 135 15.02 11.40 14.24
C THR A 135 13.69 10.66 14.16
N SER A 136 13.49 9.82 13.13
CA SER A 136 12.25 9.05 12.97
C SER A 136 12.08 8.06 14.11
N THR A 137 10.90 8.05 14.73
CA THR A 137 10.55 7.12 15.80
C THR A 137 9.15 6.56 15.60
N GLY A 138 8.94 5.29 15.98
CA GLY A 138 7.61 4.67 15.98
C GLY A 138 7.01 4.38 14.60
N SER A 139 7.77 4.54 13.52
CA SER A 139 7.29 4.29 12.15
C SER A 139 6.97 2.81 11.92
N VAL A 140 5.89 2.55 11.19
CA VAL A 140 5.39 1.19 10.87
C VAL A 140 5.06 1.09 9.38
N LEU A 141 5.50 0.00 8.79
CA LEU A 141 5.06 -0.47 7.47
C LEU A 141 4.48 -1.88 7.65
N ASP A 142 3.16 -2.01 7.52
CA ASP A 142 2.44 -3.28 7.57
C ASP A 142 1.44 -3.39 6.42
N HIS A 143 1.47 -4.47 5.65
CA HIS A 143 0.65 -4.65 4.44
C HIS A 143 0.86 -3.52 3.43
N VAL A 144 2.12 -3.34 3.04
CA VAL A 144 2.57 -2.28 2.14
C VAL A 144 3.24 -2.89 0.91
N TYR A 145 2.90 -2.38 -0.27
CA TYR A 145 3.55 -2.69 -1.52
C TYR A 145 4.28 -1.45 -2.07
N ILE A 146 5.58 -1.58 -2.31
CA ILE A 146 6.45 -0.52 -2.84
C ILE A 146 6.98 -0.97 -4.19
N GLN A 147 6.79 -0.18 -5.25
CA GLN A 147 7.28 -0.52 -6.58
C GLN A 147 7.85 0.68 -7.34
N TYR A 148 8.79 0.43 -8.25
CA TYR A 148 9.44 1.44 -9.12
C TYR A 148 10.33 2.46 -8.42
N ALA A 149 10.66 2.26 -7.14
CA ALA A 149 11.57 3.14 -6.41
C ALA A 149 13.04 2.89 -6.80
N ASP A 150 13.90 3.88 -6.59
CA ASP A 150 15.34 3.68 -6.66
C ASP A 150 15.82 3.00 -5.38
N SER A 151 15.57 3.63 -4.24
CA SER A 151 15.93 3.11 -2.91
C SER A 151 14.66 2.93 -2.05
N PRO A 152 13.88 1.83 -2.24
CA PRO A 152 12.54 1.68 -1.65
C PRO A 152 12.44 2.03 -0.17
N ILE A 153 13.31 1.45 0.66
CA ILE A 153 13.38 1.71 2.10
C ILE A 153 14.83 1.96 2.50
N TYR A 154 15.10 3.13 3.05
CA TYR A 154 16.37 3.48 3.67
C TYR A 154 16.15 3.94 5.11
N ILE A 155 16.68 3.17 6.05
CA ILE A 155 16.61 3.44 7.49
C ILE A 155 17.98 3.94 7.93
N PHE A 156 18.07 5.25 8.17
CA PHE A 156 19.27 5.93 8.62
C PHE A 156 19.22 6.14 10.12
N ARG A 157 19.98 5.33 10.88
CA ARG A 157 20.19 5.46 12.33
C ARG A 157 18.88 5.57 13.13
N SER A 158 17.84 4.91 12.64
CA SER A 158 16.51 4.86 13.25
C SER A 158 15.97 3.43 13.20
N SER A 159 14.69 3.26 13.53
CA SER A 159 14.02 1.96 13.50
C SER A 159 12.65 2.07 12.85
N VAL A 160 12.27 1.02 12.14
CA VAL A 160 10.95 0.86 11.50
C VAL A 160 10.45 -0.54 11.80
N THR A 161 9.20 -0.67 12.25
CA THR A 161 8.55 -1.98 12.37
C THR A 161 8.03 -2.38 11.01
N MET A 162 8.41 -3.57 10.53
CA MET A 162 8.14 -4.02 9.16
C MET A 162 7.55 -5.43 9.13
N SER A 163 6.37 -5.57 8.55
CA SER A 163 5.72 -6.87 8.31
C SER A 163 4.85 -6.84 7.05
N ASN A 164 4.64 -7.99 6.42
CA ASN A 164 3.75 -8.11 5.25
C ASN A 164 4.12 -7.10 4.15
N LEU A 165 5.41 -7.04 3.80
CA LEU A 165 5.92 -6.09 2.82
C LEU A 165 6.19 -6.77 1.49
N ARG A 166 5.82 -6.06 0.42
CA ARG A 166 6.16 -6.39 -0.94
C ARG A 166 6.99 -5.26 -1.53
N ILE A 167 8.09 -5.59 -2.18
CA ILE A 167 8.95 -4.62 -2.85
C ILE A 167 9.32 -5.15 -4.23
N SER A 168 9.14 -4.36 -5.27
CA SER A 168 9.53 -4.78 -6.61
C SER A 168 10.01 -3.69 -7.54
N ASP A 169 10.62 -4.15 -8.64
CA ASP A 169 10.91 -3.31 -9.81
C ASP A 169 11.75 -2.09 -9.41
N TYR A 170 12.81 -2.35 -8.66
CA TYR A 170 13.68 -1.31 -8.09
C TYR A 170 15.07 -1.35 -8.72
N ILE A 171 15.76 -0.20 -8.71
CA ILE A 171 17.17 -0.17 -9.09
C ILE A 171 18.02 -0.54 -7.88
N GLY A 172 18.08 0.32 -6.87
CA GLY A 172 19.10 0.31 -5.83
C GLY A 172 20.43 0.71 -6.45
N GLY A 173 21.07 1.79 -6.01
CA GLY A 173 22.35 2.25 -6.57
C GLY A 173 22.40 3.72 -6.94
N GLY A 174 21.34 4.49 -6.70
CA GLY A 174 21.40 5.94 -6.62
C GLY A 174 22.01 6.44 -5.30
N TYR A 175 21.79 7.73 -4.98
CA TYR A 175 22.51 8.49 -3.96
C TYR A 175 22.40 7.95 -2.51
N MET A 176 21.51 7.00 -2.24
CA MET A 176 21.07 6.67 -0.88
C MET A 176 21.25 5.19 -0.48
N SER A 177 21.08 4.22 -1.39
CA SER A 177 21.22 2.79 -1.05
C SER A 177 21.38 1.88 -2.29
N PRO A 178 22.24 0.85 -2.25
CA PRO A 178 22.35 -0.17 -3.31
C PRO A 178 21.40 -1.37 -3.09
N CYS A 179 20.23 -1.21 -2.47
CA CYS A 179 19.33 -2.34 -2.18
C CYS A 179 17.87 -1.93 -1.93
N ALA A 180 16.97 -2.92 -1.87
CA ALA A 180 15.55 -2.68 -1.59
C ALA A 180 15.32 -2.20 -0.15
N ILE A 181 15.99 -2.80 0.83
CA ILE A 181 15.97 -2.38 2.23
C ILE A 181 17.40 -2.17 2.70
N TYR A 182 17.77 -0.92 2.98
CA TYR A 182 19.03 -0.58 3.62
C TYR A 182 18.78 -0.08 5.02
N TRP A 183 19.39 -0.76 5.99
CA TRP A 183 19.32 -0.34 7.39
C TRP A 183 20.72 -0.13 7.92
N GLU A 184 21.06 1.13 8.18
CA GLU A 184 22.33 1.47 8.81
C GLU A 184 22.17 2.06 10.20
N SER A 185 23.06 1.63 11.10
CA SER A 185 23.24 2.23 12.42
C SER A 185 24.72 2.42 12.72
N ILE A 186 25.03 3.47 13.48
CA ILE A 186 26.38 3.74 13.97
C ILE A 186 26.48 3.24 15.41
N PHE A 187 25.81 3.94 16.34
CA PHE A 187 25.91 3.67 17.77
C PHE A 187 24.71 2.87 18.31
N GLU A 188 23.53 3.06 17.74
CA GLU A 188 22.30 2.53 18.30
C GLU A 188 22.14 1.03 17.99
N PRO A 189 21.65 0.23 18.95
CA PRO A 189 21.38 -1.18 18.68
C PRO A 189 20.27 -1.31 17.65
N ILE A 190 20.41 -2.27 16.75
CA ILE A 190 19.33 -2.70 15.86
C ILE A 190 18.67 -3.91 16.51
N THR A 191 17.44 -3.74 17.00
CA THR A 191 16.61 -4.84 17.52
C THR A 191 15.32 -4.88 16.73
N ALA A 192 15.12 -5.95 15.95
CA ALA A 192 13.97 -6.03 15.05
C ALA A 192 13.49 -7.46 14.82
N THR A 193 12.17 -7.60 14.67
CA THR A 193 11.55 -8.76 14.06
C THR A 193 10.91 -8.30 12.75
N ILE A 194 11.34 -8.90 11.65
CA ILE A 194 10.81 -8.60 10.31
C ILE A 194 10.22 -9.90 9.77
N SER A 195 8.98 -9.85 9.30
CA SER A 195 8.26 -11.04 8.87
C SER A 195 7.44 -10.86 7.60
N ASN A 196 7.32 -11.93 6.81
CA ASN A 196 6.53 -11.97 5.57
C ASN A 196 6.96 -10.86 4.59
N ILE A 197 8.21 -10.95 4.13
CA ILE A 197 8.80 -9.98 3.20
C ILE A 197 9.02 -10.64 1.84
N GLN A 198 8.53 -10.01 0.79
CA GLN A 198 8.72 -10.45 -0.58
C GLN A 198 9.40 -9.35 -1.39
N ILE A 199 10.59 -9.64 -1.92
CA ILE A 199 11.37 -8.72 -2.74
C ILE A 199 11.64 -9.39 -4.09
N TRP A 200 11.30 -8.74 -5.20
CA TRP A 200 11.59 -9.28 -6.53
C TRP A 200 11.93 -8.22 -7.57
N ASN A 201 12.51 -8.62 -8.70
CA ASN A 201 12.85 -7.71 -9.81
C ASN A 201 13.71 -6.52 -9.36
N GLY A 202 14.87 -6.82 -8.77
CA GLY A 202 15.80 -5.78 -8.30
C GLY A 202 17.03 -5.68 -9.18
N SER A 203 17.54 -4.46 -9.38
CA SER A 203 18.88 -4.34 -9.99
C SER A 203 19.96 -4.69 -8.98
N TYR A 204 19.84 -4.32 -7.71
CA TYR A 204 20.83 -4.66 -6.68
C TYR A 204 20.27 -5.46 -5.49
N THR A 205 21.09 -5.70 -4.46
CA THR A 205 20.83 -6.57 -3.29
C THR A 205 19.42 -6.39 -2.70
N GLY A 206 18.85 -7.45 -2.12
CA GLY A 206 17.55 -7.39 -1.45
C GLY A 206 17.60 -6.58 -0.15
N ILE A 207 18.19 -7.16 0.89
CA ILE A 207 18.29 -6.56 2.21
C ILE A 207 19.75 -6.38 2.59
N ILE A 208 20.13 -5.18 3.01
CA ILE A 208 21.43 -4.91 3.63
C ILE A 208 21.20 -4.28 5.00
N LEU A 209 21.86 -4.86 6.00
CA LEU A 209 22.00 -4.26 7.32
C LEU A 209 23.47 -4.00 7.61
N TRP A 210 23.77 -2.79 8.05
CA TRP A 210 25.11 -2.38 8.46
C TRP A 210 25.08 -1.72 9.84
N SER A 211 25.90 -2.21 10.77
CA SER A 211 26.07 -1.64 12.10
C SER A 211 27.55 -1.46 12.45
N GLN A 212 27.96 -0.23 12.78
CA GLN A 212 29.35 0.10 13.09
C GLN A 212 29.76 -0.21 14.54
N GLU A 213 28.93 0.15 15.52
CA GLU A 213 29.21 -0.04 16.95
C GLU A 213 27.99 -0.63 17.69
N GLY A 214 26.78 -0.44 17.18
CA GLY A 214 25.55 -1.01 17.72
C GLY A 214 25.51 -2.53 17.68
N ASN A 215 24.92 -3.14 18.70
CA ASN A 215 24.58 -4.57 18.66
C ASN A 215 23.44 -4.82 17.68
N VAL A 216 23.46 -5.96 16.99
CA VAL A 216 22.38 -6.38 16.10
C VAL A 216 21.71 -7.61 16.70
N ASP A 217 20.41 -7.51 16.99
CA ASP A 217 19.52 -8.60 17.36
C ASP A 217 18.35 -8.63 16.37
N LEU A 218 18.46 -9.50 15.36
CA LEU A 218 17.55 -9.55 14.23
C LEU A 218 16.87 -10.92 14.12
N THR A 219 15.55 -10.91 14.04
CA THR A 219 14.75 -12.07 13.65
C THR A 219 14.12 -11.83 12.28
N LEU A 220 14.41 -12.74 11.34
CA LEU A 220 13.81 -12.77 10.00
C LEU A 220 12.96 -14.04 9.84
N THR A 221 11.70 -13.86 9.46
CA THR A 221 10.75 -14.97 9.27
C THR A 221 10.01 -14.81 7.96
N ASP A 222 9.93 -15.88 7.15
CA ASP A 222 9.19 -15.89 5.89
C ASP A 222 9.64 -14.76 4.94
N VAL A 223 10.92 -14.77 4.59
CA VAL A 223 11.51 -13.77 3.69
C VAL A 223 11.86 -14.43 2.35
N MET A 224 11.33 -13.89 1.26
CA MET A 224 11.62 -14.32 -0.10
C MET A 224 12.25 -13.18 -0.89
N VAL A 225 13.45 -13.40 -1.41
CA VAL A 225 14.13 -12.48 -2.33
C VAL A 225 14.39 -13.21 -3.65
N ARG A 226 13.95 -12.66 -4.77
CA ARG A 226 14.15 -13.31 -6.08
C ARG A 226 14.47 -12.34 -7.21
N ASP A 227 15.07 -12.87 -8.27
CA ASP A 227 15.28 -12.14 -9.53
C ASP A 227 16.04 -10.82 -9.31
N ILE A 228 17.22 -10.95 -8.69
CA ILE A 228 18.13 -9.84 -8.39
C ILE A 228 19.28 -9.85 -9.39
N SER A 229 19.45 -8.76 -10.13
CA SER A 229 20.41 -8.69 -11.24
C SER A 229 21.87 -8.59 -10.77
N PHE A 230 22.14 -7.76 -9.76
CA PHE A 230 23.48 -7.42 -9.26
C PHE A 230 23.52 -7.34 -7.73
N GLY A 231 23.51 -8.48 -7.04
CA GLY A 231 23.62 -8.45 -5.59
C GLY A 231 23.26 -9.76 -4.92
N SER A 232 23.16 -9.69 -3.60
CA SER A 232 22.75 -10.83 -2.77
C SER A 232 21.28 -10.75 -2.35
N GLY A 233 20.74 -11.82 -1.77
CA GLY A 233 19.43 -11.77 -1.13
C GLY A 233 19.46 -10.98 0.18
N LEU A 234 20.43 -11.30 1.03
CA LEU A 234 20.66 -10.68 2.33
C LEU A 234 22.15 -10.41 2.53
N GLY A 235 22.50 -9.25 3.08
CA GLY A 235 23.84 -8.92 3.56
C GLY A 235 23.75 -8.31 4.96
N ILE A 236 24.52 -8.85 5.92
CA ILE A 236 24.58 -8.31 7.28
C ILE A 236 26.03 -8.06 7.64
N SER A 237 26.34 -6.84 8.07
CA SER A 237 27.63 -6.45 8.61
C SER A 237 27.40 -5.81 9.98
N ALA A 238 27.86 -6.48 11.03
CA ALA A 238 27.77 -6.00 12.41
C ALA A 238 29.16 -6.07 13.02
N ASN A 239 29.78 -4.92 13.27
CA ASN A 239 31.17 -4.85 13.72
C ASN A 239 31.32 -5.14 15.23
N ASN A 240 30.23 -5.08 16.01
CA ASN A 240 30.24 -5.37 17.44
C ASN A 240 29.72 -6.79 17.76
N SER A 241 28.41 -6.95 17.97
CA SER A 241 27.79 -8.27 18.15
C SER A 241 26.61 -8.49 17.20
N LEU A 242 26.41 -9.75 16.80
CA LEU A 242 25.32 -10.20 15.95
C LEU A 242 24.61 -11.41 16.58
N GLN A 243 23.35 -11.21 16.94
CA GLN A 243 22.38 -12.26 17.19
C GLN A 243 21.41 -12.27 16.01
N LEU A 244 21.33 -13.42 15.33
CA LEU A 244 20.53 -13.56 14.11
C LEU A 244 19.71 -14.86 14.21
N SER A 245 18.40 -14.72 14.12
CA SER A 245 17.45 -15.83 14.00
C SER A 245 16.78 -15.75 12.64
N VAL A 246 16.91 -16.80 11.82
CA VAL A 246 16.34 -16.83 10.47
C VAL A 246 15.49 -18.08 10.29
N SER A 247 14.25 -17.91 9.86
CA SER A 247 13.34 -18.99 9.51
C SER A 247 12.66 -18.72 8.16
N ASN A 248 12.58 -19.75 7.31
CA ASN A 248 11.98 -19.66 5.97
C ASN A 248 12.51 -18.52 5.09
N PHE A 249 13.83 -18.32 5.08
CA PHE A 249 14.49 -17.41 4.14
C PHE A 249 14.77 -18.12 2.82
N THR A 250 14.35 -17.51 1.71
CA THR A 250 14.51 -18.04 0.35
C THR A 250 15.14 -16.98 -0.54
N ALA A 251 16.26 -17.30 -1.20
CA ALA A 251 16.88 -16.45 -2.22
C ALA A 251 17.03 -17.22 -3.55
N ILE A 252 16.42 -16.72 -4.64
CA ILE A 252 16.36 -17.42 -5.94
C ILE A 252 16.74 -16.49 -7.09
N ASN A 253 17.58 -16.93 -8.03
CA ASN A 253 18.03 -16.12 -9.17
C ASN A 253 18.74 -14.82 -8.74
N MET A 254 19.81 -14.94 -7.94
CA MET A 254 20.65 -13.82 -7.52
C MET A 254 21.83 -13.61 -8.48
N GLY A 255 22.20 -12.36 -8.71
CA GLY A 255 23.40 -11.99 -9.44
C GLY A 255 24.69 -12.43 -8.74
N TRP A 256 24.71 -12.41 -7.40
CA TRP A 256 25.84 -12.88 -6.57
C TRP A 256 25.47 -14.09 -5.70
N ARG A 257 25.25 -13.93 -4.39
CA ARG A 257 24.98 -15.01 -3.42
C ARG A 257 23.60 -14.91 -2.82
N GLY A 258 23.04 -16.00 -2.32
CA GLY A 258 21.75 -15.97 -1.63
C GLY A 258 21.79 -15.18 -0.31
N VAL A 259 22.82 -15.42 0.50
CA VAL A 259 23.17 -14.74 1.76
C VAL A 259 24.69 -14.56 1.78
#